data_AF-A0A8H6JBB3-F1
#
_entry.id   AF-A0A8H6JBB3-F1
#
_cell.length_a   1.000
_cell.length_b   1.000
_cell.length_c   1.000
_cell.angle_alpha   90.00
_cell.angle_beta   90.00
_cell.angle_gamma   90.00
#
_symmetry.space_group_name_H-M   'P 1'
#
loop_
_entity.id
_entity.type
_entity.pdbx_description
1 polymer ?
#
loop_
_entity_poly.entity_id
_entity_poly.type
_entity_poly.pdbx_seq_one_letter_code
_entity_poly.pdbx_strand_id
1 'polypeptide(L)'
;MSVAPRQRPNGPSIPRDLKQVVAKVFDPMFYGKDCGSPFHTPREQADGNLSREAGAYNWAIKFNVGKNKDGSTKFRCVGLVLMEYVPCISISKLCSRDEYSEFLVLEEEEIVTSLLGQDDKSIPLDLDFRKAIMRMAIRGIVQHLHIGVEHYVISPESLFIVLNGGPLGNLEPRAVMLDYSLTQIWSKTKWAADPKEGPKHCLQLLPHPVHPLERFSAEGLEEFIGWYPLAPNEWSEERQEYSGPIVDNEGEFTQWLINEFGPLAEGQNHKGEYYSTFATLDEIESRPDTDKESRELKRSLLKWRMRETTTGRMNRRKSPAVCLEFKWINESGELIGEDDEWEDMGEDGDGHGGDVWIEEDDIYDP
;
A
#
# COMPACT_ATOMS: atom_id res chain seq x y z
N MET A 1 8.35 27.89 -22.62
CA MET A 1 8.66 26.99 -23.76
C MET A 1 8.44 25.57 -23.28
N SER A 2 7.29 24.98 -23.65
CA SER A 2 6.95 23.58 -23.36
C SER A 2 8.00 22.66 -24.01
N VAL A 3 8.61 21.79 -23.22
CA VAL A 3 9.51 20.74 -23.71
C VAL A 3 8.69 19.47 -23.80
N ALA A 4 8.40 19.03 -25.03
CA ALA A 4 7.71 17.78 -25.26
C ALA A 4 8.45 16.62 -24.57
N PRO A 5 7.77 15.83 -23.74
CA PRO A 5 8.40 14.75 -23.02
C PRO A 5 8.96 13.73 -24.04
N ARG A 6 10.13 13.14 -23.75
CA ARG A 6 10.75 12.13 -24.63
C ARG A 6 10.45 10.73 -24.12
N GLN A 7 9.65 10.00 -24.88
CA GLN A 7 9.34 8.61 -24.61
C GLN A 7 10.57 7.73 -24.89
N ARG A 8 10.82 6.71 -24.07
CA ARG A 8 11.83 5.70 -24.40
C ARG A 8 11.38 4.95 -25.67
N PRO A 9 12.30 4.59 -26.58
CA PRO A 9 11.96 3.98 -27.87
C PRO A 9 11.16 2.67 -27.79
N ASN A 10 11.10 2.01 -26.61
CA ASN A 10 10.36 0.77 -26.38
C ASN A 10 9.45 0.82 -25.13
N GLY A 11 9.11 2.02 -24.62
CA GLY A 11 8.13 2.13 -23.53
C GLY A 11 6.71 1.92 -24.05
N PRO A 12 5.75 1.46 -23.23
CA PRO A 12 4.35 1.46 -23.63
C PRO A 12 3.93 2.89 -24.05
N SER A 13 2.96 3.00 -24.96
CA SER A 13 2.39 4.29 -25.37
C SER A 13 1.22 4.67 -24.49
N ILE A 14 1.15 5.92 -24.02
CA ILE A 14 -0.04 6.46 -23.35
C ILE A 14 -1.25 6.23 -24.27
N PRO A 15 -2.31 5.54 -23.83
CA PRO A 15 -3.55 5.39 -24.59
C PRO A 15 -4.04 6.76 -25.08
N ARG A 16 -4.42 6.84 -26.37
CA ARG A 16 -4.80 8.12 -27.01
C ARG A 16 -6.11 8.71 -26.48
N ASP A 17 -6.85 7.92 -25.73
CA ASP A 17 -8.15 8.16 -25.12
C ASP A 17 -8.06 8.55 -23.64
N LEU A 18 -6.87 8.49 -23.03
CA LEU A 18 -6.66 9.00 -21.67
C LEU A 18 -6.74 10.53 -21.67
N LYS A 19 -7.78 11.05 -21.02
CA LYS A 19 -7.98 12.49 -20.83
C LYS A 19 -7.13 13.06 -19.70
N GLN A 20 -6.72 12.23 -18.73
CA GLN A 20 -5.98 12.66 -17.54
C GLN A 20 -4.96 11.59 -17.12
N VAL A 21 -3.76 12.04 -16.73
CA VAL A 21 -2.69 11.19 -16.19
C VAL A 21 -2.22 11.77 -14.86
N VAL A 22 -1.90 10.89 -13.91
CA VAL A 22 -1.23 11.27 -12.66
C VAL A 22 0.26 11.03 -12.83
N ALA A 23 1.07 11.99 -12.41
CA ALA A 23 2.52 11.92 -12.53
C ALA A 23 3.17 11.85 -11.13
N LYS A 24 3.81 10.73 -10.80
CA LYS A 24 4.70 10.65 -9.63
C LYS A 24 6.10 11.09 -10.05
N VAL A 25 6.61 12.15 -9.42
CA VAL A 25 7.93 12.72 -9.71
C VAL A 25 8.95 12.16 -8.73
N PHE A 26 9.95 11.45 -9.26
CA PHE A 26 11.06 10.90 -8.49
C PHE A 26 12.31 11.73 -8.69
N ASP A 27 12.58 12.60 -7.73
CA ASP A 27 13.74 13.48 -7.75
C ASP A 27 14.85 12.95 -6.83
N PRO A 28 16.01 12.55 -7.37
CA PRO A 28 17.13 12.03 -6.58
C PRO A 28 17.71 12.99 -5.54
N MET A 29 17.32 14.27 -5.55
CA MET A 29 17.68 15.21 -4.48
C MET A 29 16.79 15.08 -3.24
N PHE A 30 15.53 14.70 -3.42
CA PHE A 30 14.58 14.49 -2.32
C PHE A 30 14.53 13.02 -1.90
N TYR A 31 14.76 12.12 -2.85
CA TYR A 31 14.87 10.70 -2.60
C TYR A 31 16.34 10.30 -2.66
N GLY A 32 16.91 9.84 -1.53
CA GLY A 32 18.25 9.26 -1.51
C GLY A 32 18.41 8.18 -2.59
N LYS A 33 19.65 7.86 -2.98
CA LYS A 33 19.99 7.02 -4.15
C LYS A 33 19.21 5.70 -4.30
N ASP A 34 18.59 5.18 -3.24
CA ASP A 34 17.90 3.90 -3.20
C ASP A 34 16.40 3.98 -2.80
N CYS A 35 15.83 5.18 -2.59
CA CYS A 35 14.44 5.33 -2.14
C CYS A 35 13.51 5.63 -3.32
N GLY A 36 12.54 4.77 -3.61
CA GLY A 36 11.34 5.13 -4.38
C GLY A 36 11.43 5.13 -5.92
N SER A 37 12.57 4.92 -6.57
CA SER A 37 12.57 4.88 -8.06
C SER A 37 11.65 3.77 -8.61
N PRO A 38 10.83 4.03 -9.66
CA PRO A 38 9.99 3.01 -10.28
C PRO A 38 10.79 1.80 -10.73
N PHE A 39 10.36 0.63 -10.29
CA PHE A 39 11.07 -0.60 -10.55
C PHE A 39 10.54 -1.29 -11.80
N HIS A 40 11.44 -1.51 -12.76
CA HIS A 40 11.17 -2.38 -13.88
C HIS A 40 11.26 -3.83 -13.39
N THR A 41 10.15 -4.40 -12.93
CA THR A 41 10.08 -5.84 -12.76
C THR A 41 9.91 -6.47 -14.15
N PRO A 42 10.64 -7.55 -14.51
CA PRO A 42 10.40 -8.26 -15.77
C PRO A 42 9.06 -9.01 -15.80
N ARG A 43 8.30 -8.98 -14.68
CA ARG A 43 7.01 -9.62 -14.52
C ARG A 43 5.95 -8.54 -14.36
N GLU A 44 5.32 -8.19 -15.46
CA GLU A 44 4.10 -7.35 -15.57
C GLU A 44 2.96 -7.80 -14.61
N GLN A 45 3.04 -9.01 -14.05
CA GLN A 45 2.06 -9.55 -13.10
C GLN A 45 2.07 -8.91 -11.72
N ALA A 46 3.18 -8.31 -11.28
CA ALA A 46 3.25 -7.67 -9.97
C ALA A 46 2.29 -6.51 -9.82
N ASP A 47 2.16 -5.76 -10.91
CA ASP A 47 1.47 -4.49 -10.86
C ASP A 47 -0.04 -4.63 -11.12
N GLY A 48 -0.53 -5.82 -11.52
CA GLY A 48 -1.84 -5.95 -12.16
C GLY A 48 -3.08 -5.85 -11.25
N ASN A 49 -2.99 -6.26 -9.98
CA ASN A 49 -4.20 -6.49 -9.16
C ASN A 49 -4.38 -5.53 -7.97
N LEU A 50 -3.33 -5.14 -7.25
CA LEU A 50 -3.42 -4.10 -6.20
C LEU A 50 -2.62 -2.85 -6.47
N SER A 51 -1.70 -2.91 -7.43
CA SER A 51 -0.92 -1.75 -7.83
C SER A 51 -1.60 -1.02 -8.97
N ARG A 52 -1.50 0.31 -8.92
CA ARG A 52 -1.90 1.19 -10.02
C ARG A 52 -0.72 1.57 -10.92
N GLU A 53 0.46 1.03 -10.63
CA GLU A 53 1.67 1.27 -11.39
C GLU A 53 1.81 0.31 -12.59
N ALA A 54 0.79 -0.52 -12.86
CA ALA A 54 0.71 -1.32 -14.08
C ALA A 54 0.56 -0.36 -15.27
N GLY A 55 1.64 -0.16 -16.01
CA GLY A 55 1.72 0.85 -17.06
C GLY A 55 2.42 2.13 -16.63
N ALA A 56 3.14 2.13 -15.51
CA ALA A 56 4.09 3.17 -15.11
C ALA A 56 5.04 3.47 -16.28
N TYR A 57 4.73 4.54 -17.01
CA TYR A 57 5.59 4.93 -18.11
C TYR A 57 6.84 5.57 -17.49
N ASN A 58 8.00 4.98 -17.72
CA ASN A 58 9.27 5.54 -17.28
C ASN A 58 9.67 6.71 -18.20
N TRP A 59 9.26 7.93 -17.82
CA TRP A 59 9.71 9.16 -18.48
C TRP A 59 10.79 9.83 -17.63
N ALA A 60 11.56 10.72 -18.27
CA ALA A 60 12.44 11.63 -17.56
C ALA A 60 12.04 13.06 -17.92
N ILE A 61 11.69 13.87 -16.92
CA ILE A 61 11.43 15.30 -17.11
C ILE A 61 12.75 16.05 -16.89
N LYS A 62 13.00 17.07 -17.71
CA LYS A 62 14.11 17.99 -17.57
C LYS A 62 13.64 19.29 -16.94
N PHE A 63 14.08 19.60 -15.74
CA PHE A 63 13.90 20.90 -15.11
C PHE A 63 15.07 21.81 -15.41
N ASN A 64 14.80 23.06 -15.78
CA ASN A 64 15.81 24.10 -15.81
C ASN A 64 16.15 24.50 -14.37
N VAL A 65 17.40 24.32 -13.97
CA VAL A 65 17.89 24.62 -12.61
C VAL A 65 18.90 25.77 -12.62
N GLY A 66 18.83 26.64 -13.63
CA GLY A 66 19.64 27.84 -13.77
C GLY A 66 20.62 27.79 -14.94
N LYS A 67 21.73 28.52 -14.81
CA LYS A 67 22.79 28.58 -15.83
C LYS A 67 24.12 28.09 -15.27
N ASN A 68 24.90 27.43 -16.11
CA ASN A 68 26.31 27.15 -15.85
C ASN A 68 27.13 28.44 -15.94
N LYS A 69 28.39 28.40 -15.48
CA LYS A 69 29.31 29.56 -15.51
C LYS A 69 29.57 30.10 -16.93
N ASP A 70 29.43 29.26 -17.94
CA ASP A 70 29.56 29.62 -19.36
C ASP A 70 28.27 30.23 -19.96
N GLY A 71 27.21 30.40 -19.15
CA GLY A 71 25.92 30.92 -19.58
C GLY A 71 24.98 29.88 -20.20
N SER A 72 25.40 28.62 -20.36
CA SER A 72 24.53 27.54 -20.84
C SER A 72 23.48 27.15 -19.81
N THR A 73 22.28 26.74 -20.24
CA THR A 73 21.22 26.31 -19.32
C THR A 73 21.60 25.00 -18.65
N LYS A 74 21.54 24.96 -17.32
CA LYS A 74 21.75 23.76 -16.52
C LYS A 74 20.40 23.05 -16.35
N PHE A 75 20.37 21.77 -16.67
CA PHE A 75 19.18 20.95 -16.51
C PHE A 75 19.40 19.88 -15.44
N ARG A 76 18.34 19.57 -14.71
CA ARG A 76 18.25 18.39 -13.85
C ARG A 76 17.21 17.45 -14.44
N CYS A 77 17.51 16.16 -14.46
CA CYS A 77 16.54 15.15 -14.88
C CYS A 77 15.96 14.48 -13.63
N VAL A 78 14.65 14.33 -13.60
CA VAL A 78 13.94 13.53 -12.59
C VAL A 78 13.29 12.33 -13.27
N GLY A 79 13.12 11.24 -12.51
CA GLY A 79 12.25 10.15 -12.93
C GLY A 79 10.79 10.59 -12.87
N LEU A 80 9.99 10.11 -13.81
CA LEU A 80 8.55 10.33 -13.82
C LEU A 80 7.88 9.00 -14.05
N VAL A 81 6.89 8.70 -13.21
CA VAL A 81 5.96 7.59 -13.41
C VAL A 81 4.62 8.20 -13.76
N LEU A 82 4.21 8.02 -15.01
CA LEU A 82 2.85 8.36 -15.41
C LEU A 82 1.95 7.16 -15.16
N MET A 83 0.80 7.42 -14.55
CA MET A 83 -0.25 6.45 -14.27
C MET A 83 -1.58 7.01 -14.80
N GLU A 84 -2.52 6.11 -15.07
CA GLU A 84 -3.89 6.51 -15.35
C GLU A 84 -4.50 7.25 -14.15
N TYR A 85 -5.14 8.39 -14.42
CA TYR A 85 -6.02 9.01 -13.45
C TYR A 85 -7.30 8.20 -13.36
N VAL A 86 -7.47 7.53 -12.24
CA VAL A 86 -8.68 6.81 -11.86
C VAL A 86 -9.21 7.46 -10.59
N PRO A 87 -10.46 7.94 -10.61
CA PRO A 87 -11.11 8.44 -9.41
C PRO A 87 -11.13 7.38 -8.31
N CYS A 88 -10.71 7.76 -7.11
CA CYS A 88 -10.65 6.87 -5.97
C CYS A 88 -10.77 7.62 -4.65
N ILE A 89 -11.23 6.93 -3.61
CA ILE A 89 -11.32 7.43 -2.25
C ILE A 89 -10.61 6.45 -1.31
N SER A 90 -9.81 6.95 -0.37
CA SER A 90 -9.18 6.07 0.64
C SER A 90 -10.22 5.65 1.68
N ILE A 91 -10.01 4.50 2.32
CA ILE A 91 -10.86 4.08 3.43
C ILE A 91 -10.79 5.11 4.56
N SER A 92 -9.60 5.67 4.83
CA SER A 92 -9.45 6.73 5.85
C SER A 92 -10.25 8.00 5.57
N LYS A 93 -10.67 8.27 4.33
CA LYS A 93 -11.51 9.43 4.00
C LYS A 93 -13.01 9.15 4.19
N LEU A 94 -13.40 7.87 4.28
CA LEU A 94 -14.78 7.45 4.54
C LEU A 94 -15.05 7.25 6.04
N CYS A 95 -14.02 7.42 6.88
CA CYS A 95 -14.08 7.12 8.29
C CYS A 95 -13.37 8.19 9.11
N SER A 96 -13.91 8.48 10.29
CA SER A 96 -13.14 9.08 11.39
C SER A 96 -12.51 7.99 12.26
N ARG A 97 -11.72 8.42 13.24
CA ARG A 97 -11.24 7.55 14.31
C ARG A 97 -11.91 7.93 15.62
N ASP A 98 -12.38 6.93 16.34
CA ASP A 98 -12.87 7.11 17.71
C ASP A 98 -11.75 7.60 18.64
N GLU A 99 -12.04 8.61 19.47
CA GLU A 99 -11.05 9.29 20.30
C GLU A 99 -10.39 8.36 21.32
N TYR A 100 -11.10 7.33 21.79
CA TYR A 100 -10.63 6.46 22.87
C TYR A 100 -9.99 5.16 22.37
N SER A 101 -10.58 4.55 21.34
CA SER A 101 -10.17 3.25 20.81
C SER A 101 -9.27 3.33 19.57
N GLU A 102 -9.17 4.50 18.94
CA GLU A 102 -8.51 4.72 17.64
C GLU A 102 -9.12 3.92 16.47
N PHE A 103 -10.25 3.22 16.69
CA PHE A 103 -10.94 2.42 15.69
C PHE A 103 -11.65 3.29 14.65
N LEU A 104 -11.85 2.74 13.45
CA LEU A 104 -12.56 3.42 12.36
C LEU A 104 -14.05 3.52 12.64
N VAL A 105 -14.61 4.71 12.46
CA VAL A 105 -16.05 4.98 12.51
C VAL A 105 -16.47 5.47 11.13
N LEU A 106 -17.39 4.76 10.46
CA LEU A 106 -17.92 5.18 9.16
C LEU A 106 -18.69 6.49 9.33
N GLU A 107 -18.27 7.53 8.62
CA GLU A 107 -18.98 8.82 8.61
C GLU A 107 -20.06 8.86 7.53
N GLU A 108 -19.84 8.10 6.46
CA GLU A 108 -20.73 7.99 5.32
C GLU A 108 -21.30 6.57 5.23
N GLU A 109 -22.60 6.47 4.97
CA GLU A 109 -23.26 5.17 4.69
C GLU A 109 -23.11 4.76 3.21
N GLU A 110 -22.72 5.70 2.35
CA GLU A 110 -22.63 5.51 0.91
C GLU A 110 -21.51 6.36 0.28
N ILE A 111 -20.88 5.83 -0.78
CA ILE A 111 -19.99 6.62 -1.63
C ILE A 111 -20.83 7.29 -2.71
N VAL A 112 -20.87 8.62 -2.71
CA VAL A 112 -21.50 9.40 -3.79
C VAL A 112 -20.49 9.61 -4.93
N THR A 113 -20.75 9.02 -6.09
CA THR A 113 -19.79 9.00 -7.21
C THR A 113 -19.60 10.34 -7.91
N SER A 114 -20.44 11.34 -7.68
CA SER A 114 -20.16 12.71 -8.14
C SER A 114 -18.96 13.35 -7.42
N LEU A 115 -18.64 12.92 -6.19
CA LEU A 115 -17.38 13.26 -5.52
C LEU A 115 -16.15 12.76 -6.29
N LEU A 116 -16.35 11.78 -7.17
CA LEU A 116 -15.34 11.20 -8.04
C LEU A 116 -15.41 11.73 -9.48
N GLY A 117 -16.24 12.76 -9.74
CA GLY A 117 -16.45 13.33 -11.07
C GLY A 117 -17.18 12.40 -12.04
N GLN A 118 -17.98 11.45 -11.53
CA GLN A 118 -18.80 10.52 -12.30
C GLN A 118 -20.30 10.85 -12.18
N ASP A 119 -21.15 10.16 -12.94
CA ASP A 119 -22.62 10.27 -12.83
C ASP A 119 -23.07 10.06 -11.38
N ASP A 120 -24.09 10.78 -10.90
CA ASP A 120 -24.64 10.64 -9.53
C ASP A 120 -25.19 9.22 -9.29
N LYS A 121 -24.36 8.36 -8.70
CA LYS A 121 -24.71 7.06 -8.16
C LYS A 121 -24.24 7.00 -6.72
N SER A 122 -25.04 6.40 -5.87
CA SER A 122 -24.63 6.04 -4.52
C SER A 122 -24.26 4.54 -4.50
N ILE A 123 -23.18 4.22 -3.80
CA ILE A 123 -22.80 2.83 -3.51
C ILE A 123 -22.85 2.64 -1.99
N PRO A 124 -23.70 1.74 -1.46
CA PRO A 124 -23.80 1.51 -0.02
C PRO A 124 -22.51 0.89 0.52
N LEU A 125 -22.07 1.37 1.69
CA LEU A 125 -20.91 0.89 2.45
C LEU A 125 -21.30 -0.19 3.47
N ASP A 126 -22.21 -1.09 3.09
CA ASP A 126 -22.66 -2.17 3.95
C ASP A 126 -21.52 -3.17 4.29
N LEU A 127 -21.80 -4.07 5.25
CA LEU A 127 -20.82 -5.03 5.72
C LEU A 127 -20.28 -5.94 4.61
N ASP A 128 -21.13 -6.32 3.64
CA ASP A 128 -20.75 -7.21 2.55
C ASP A 128 -19.83 -6.48 1.56
N PHE A 129 -20.11 -5.21 1.27
CA PHE A 129 -19.23 -4.35 0.49
C PHE A 129 -17.86 -4.21 1.16
N ARG A 130 -17.81 -3.88 2.46
CA ARG A 130 -16.54 -3.72 3.19
C ARG A 130 -15.73 -5.01 3.23
N LYS A 131 -16.38 -6.15 3.45
CA LYS A 131 -15.76 -7.48 3.34
C LYS A 131 -15.24 -7.74 1.93
N ALA A 132 -15.97 -7.36 0.89
CA ALA A 132 -15.52 -7.53 -0.49
C ALA A 132 -14.24 -6.71 -0.78
N ILE A 133 -14.17 -5.46 -0.31
CA ILE A 133 -12.96 -4.63 -0.41
C ILE A 133 -11.78 -5.28 0.34
N MET A 134 -11.99 -5.74 1.57
CA MET A 134 -10.93 -6.43 2.34
C MET A 134 -10.50 -7.74 1.69
N ARG A 135 -11.42 -8.51 1.13
CA ARG A 135 -11.12 -9.72 0.35
C ARG A 135 -10.20 -9.38 -0.82
N MET A 136 -10.51 -8.35 -1.59
CA MET A 136 -9.68 -7.92 -2.72
C MET A 136 -8.28 -7.48 -2.28
N ALA A 137 -8.19 -6.71 -1.20
CA ALA A 137 -6.93 -6.28 -0.59
C ALA A 137 -6.07 -7.47 -0.13
N ILE A 138 -6.61 -8.34 0.72
CA ILE A 138 -5.90 -9.52 1.23
C ILE A 138 -5.45 -10.42 0.07
N ARG A 139 -6.32 -10.67 -0.91
CA ARG A 139 -6.00 -11.49 -2.08
C ARG A 139 -4.80 -10.96 -2.83
N GLY A 140 -4.74 -9.66 -3.09
CA GLY A 140 -3.61 -9.13 -3.84
C GLY A 140 -2.33 -9.02 -3.00
N ILE A 141 -2.43 -8.84 -1.67
CA ILE A 141 -1.24 -8.82 -0.81
C ILE A 141 -0.58 -10.20 -0.82
N VAL A 142 -1.34 -11.29 -0.74
CA VAL A 142 -0.74 -12.63 -0.86
C VAL A 142 -0.15 -12.90 -2.25
N GLN A 143 -0.73 -12.31 -3.30
CA GLN A 143 -0.13 -12.35 -4.65
C GLN A 143 1.19 -11.57 -4.71
N HIS A 144 1.26 -10.40 -4.08
CA HIS A 144 2.49 -9.61 -3.95
C HIS A 144 3.57 -10.38 -3.16
N LEU A 145 3.21 -11.00 -2.03
CA LEU A 145 4.13 -11.84 -1.26
C LEU A 145 4.71 -12.98 -2.09
N HIS A 146 3.89 -13.60 -2.93
CA HIS A 146 4.28 -14.70 -3.82
C HIS A 146 5.28 -14.30 -4.90
N ILE A 147 5.38 -13.01 -5.22
CA ILE A 147 6.39 -12.48 -6.15
C ILE A 147 7.51 -11.73 -5.44
N GLY A 148 7.57 -11.81 -4.11
CA GLY A 148 8.62 -11.22 -3.29
C GLY A 148 8.43 -9.73 -3.01
N VAL A 149 7.19 -9.25 -3.02
CA VAL A 149 6.80 -7.90 -2.59
C VAL A 149 6.11 -8.02 -1.24
N GLU A 150 6.69 -7.44 -0.21
CA GLU A 150 6.20 -7.48 1.17
C GLU A 150 5.81 -6.08 1.63
N HIS A 151 4.63 -5.96 2.21
CA HIS A 151 4.10 -4.70 2.73
C HIS A 151 4.15 -4.78 4.26
N TYR A 152 5.03 -4.00 4.88
CA TYR A 152 5.17 -4.04 6.35
C TYR A 152 4.06 -3.33 7.09
N VAL A 153 3.44 -2.35 6.43
CA VAL A 153 2.31 -1.59 6.97
C VAL A 153 1.28 -1.51 5.87
N ILE A 154 0.06 -1.89 6.22
CA ILE A 154 -1.13 -1.68 5.40
C ILE A 154 -2.04 -0.86 6.29
N SER A 155 -2.45 0.30 5.83
CA SER A 155 -3.29 1.22 6.60
C SER A 155 -4.50 1.68 5.79
N PRO A 156 -5.56 2.15 6.46
CA PRO A 156 -6.73 2.73 5.79
C PRO A 156 -6.40 3.92 4.88
N GLU A 157 -5.32 4.66 5.16
CA GLU A 157 -4.87 5.76 4.28
C GLU A 157 -4.25 5.24 2.97
N SER A 158 -3.61 4.07 3.03
CA SER A 158 -2.96 3.43 1.88
C SER A 158 -3.92 2.61 1.01
N LEU A 159 -5.11 2.24 1.52
CA LEU A 159 -6.07 1.40 0.79
C LEU A 159 -7.22 2.24 0.22
N PHE A 160 -7.34 2.22 -1.10
CA PHE A 160 -8.26 3.02 -1.89
C PHE A 160 -9.32 2.14 -2.54
N ILE A 161 -10.54 2.68 -2.60
CA ILE A 161 -11.65 2.15 -3.38
C ILE A 161 -11.68 2.90 -4.69
N VAL A 162 -11.51 2.14 -5.77
CA VAL A 162 -11.61 2.60 -7.14
C VAL A 162 -12.98 2.19 -7.68
N LEU A 163 -13.72 3.17 -8.22
CA LEU A 163 -15.00 2.92 -8.88
C LEU A 163 -14.78 3.01 -10.39
N ASN A 164 -14.45 1.88 -11.00
CA ASN A 164 -14.29 1.82 -12.45
C ASN A 164 -15.66 1.71 -13.10
N GLY A 165 -15.99 2.66 -13.97
CA GLY A 165 -17.03 2.46 -14.97
C GLY A 165 -16.57 1.37 -15.92
N GLY A 166 -17.01 0.12 -15.71
CA GLY A 166 -16.77 -0.94 -16.68
C GLY A 166 -17.31 -0.52 -18.07
N PRO A 167 -16.92 -1.21 -19.15
CA PRO A 167 -17.37 -0.88 -20.52
C PRO A 167 -18.90 -0.87 -20.71
N LEU A 168 -19.67 -1.33 -19.71
CA LEU A 168 -21.12 -1.36 -19.66
C LEU A 168 -21.73 -0.38 -18.64
N GLY A 169 -20.94 0.49 -18.00
CA GLY A 169 -21.43 1.45 -17.00
C GLY A 169 -21.76 0.86 -15.62
N ASN A 170 -21.47 -0.44 -15.40
CA ASN A 170 -21.48 -1.04 -14.08
C ASN A 170 -20.23 -0.59 -13.33
N LEU A 171 -20.43 0.05 -12.18
CA LEU A 171 -19.35 0.40 -11.27
C LEU A 171 -18.95 -0.87 -10.53
N GLU A 172 -17.82 -1.45 -10.90
CA GLU A 172 -17.25 -2.57 -10.16
C GLU A 172 -16.21 -2.00 -9.20
N PRO A 173 -16.49 -1.99 -7.88
CA PRO A 173 -15.55 -1.48 -6.91
C PRO A 173 -14.30 -2.35 -6.89
N ARG A 174 -13.14 -1.71 -6.78
CA ARG A 174 -11.86 -2.39 -6.68
C ARG A 174 -11.04 -1.82 -5.55
N ALA A 175 -10.49 -2.69 -4.71
CA ALA A 175 -9.45 -2.31 -3.77
C ALA A 175 -8.13 -2.10 -4.50
N VAL A 176 -7.48 -0.97 -4.23
CA VAL A 176 -6.15 -0.63 -4.71
C VAL A 176 -5.34 -0.12 -3.55
N MET A 177 -4.12 -0.59 -3.42
CA MET A 177 -3.19 -0.01 -2.45
C MET A 177 -2.32 1.03 -3.12
N LEU A 178 -2.31 2.24 -2.60
CA LEU A 178 -1.36 3.29 -2.90
C LEU A 178 -0.41 3.46 -1.70
N ASP A 179 0.66 4.22 -1.88
CA ASP A 179 1.75 4.36 -0.90
C ASP A 179 2.53 3.06 -0.62
N TYR A 180 3.68 2.94 -1.29
CA TYR A 180 4.61 1.83 -1.12
C TYR A 180 5.82 2.20 -0.26
N SER A 181 5.74 3.27 0.54
CA SER A 181 6.88 3.81 1.30
C SER A 181 7.51 2.77 2.23
N LEU A 182 6.71 1.84 2.76
CA LEU A 182 7.16 0.73 3.63
C LEU A 182 7.08 -0.63 2.93
N THR A 183 7.07 -0.64 1.60
CA THR A 183 7.09 -1.87 0.80
C THR A 183 8.52 -2.30 0.55
N GLN A 184 8.78 -3.59 0.74
CA GLN A 184 10.05 -4.22 0.44
C GLN A 184 9.93 -5.13 -0.76
N ILE A 185 10.84 -4.97 -1.71
CA ILE A 185 11.02 -5.91 -2.82
C ILE A 185 12.21 -6.80 -2.47
N TRP A 186 11.95 -8.08 -2.19
CA TRP A 186 12.97 -9.03 -1.71
C TRP A 186 14.24 -8.97 -2.55
N SER A 187 14.12 -9.06 -3.87
CA SER A 187 15.26 -9.06 -4.82
C SER A 187 16.14 -7.81 -4.77
N LYS A 188 15.70 -6.74 -4.09
CA LYS A 188 16.44 -5.49 -3.89
C LYS A 188 17.03 -5.35 -2.48
N THR A 189 16.67 -6.25 -1.58
CA THR A 189 17.20 -6.22 -0.22
C THR A 189 18.67 -6.66 -0.19
N LYS A 190 19.40 -6.19 0.83
CA LYS A 190 20.74 -6.71 1.14
C LYS A 190 20.74 -8.23 1.39
N TRP A 191 19.61 -8.80 1.81
CA TRP A 191 19.47 -10.23 2.02
C TRP A 191 19.45 -10.97 0.69
N ALA A 192 18.67 -10.54 -0.29
CA ALA A 192 18.69 -11.19 -1.61
C ALA A 192 20.05 -11.12 -2.31
N ALA A 193 20.85 -10.07 -2.02
CA ALA A 193 22.22 -9.96 -2.49
C ALA A 193 23.21 -10.88 -1.74
N ASP A 194 22.87 -11.32 -0.53
CA ASP A 194 23.69 -12.26 0.24
C ASP A 194 23.59 -13.66 -0.41
N PRO A 195 24.71 -14.24 -0.88
CA PRO A 195 24.73 -15.62 -1.41
C PRO A 195 24.20 -16.67 -0.43
N LYS A 196 24.11 -16.31 0.86
CA LYS A 196 23.56 -17.14 1.92
C LYS A 196 22.04 -17.18 1.95
N GLU A 197 21.34 -16.12 1.55
CA GLU A 197 19.88 -16.03 1.60
C GLU A 197 19.26 -16.26 0.23
N GLY A 198 19.98 -15.93 -0.84
CA GLY A 198 19.57 -16.21 -2.21
C GLY A 198 18.56 -15.20 -2.80
N PRO A 199 18.40 -15.22 -4.13
CA PRO A 199 17.70 -14.14 -4.84
C PRO A 199 16.17 -14.20 -4.74
N LYS A 200 15.60 -15.28 -4.20
CA LYS A 200 14.16 -15.52 -4.08
C LYS A 200 13.74 -15.60 -2.61
N HIS A 201 12.65 -14.93 -2.25
CA HIS A 201 11.99 -15.05 -0.97
C HIS A 201 11.33 -16.43 -0.84
N CYS A 202 11.16 -16.96 0.38
CA CYS A 202 10.60 -18.30 0.58
C CYS A 202 9.20 -18.47 -0.03
N LEU A 203 8.36 -17.44 0.03
CA LEU A 203 7.00 -17.48 -0.55
C LEU A 203 7.00 -17.44 -2.09
N GLN A 204 8.11 -17.03 -2.72
CA GLN A 204 8.30 -17.14 -4.17
C GLN A 204 8.63 -18.57 -4.62
N LEU A 205 8.86 -19.47 -3.67
CA LEU A 205 9.17 -20.88 -3.93
C LEU A 205 7.91 -21.75 -3.96
N LEU A 206 6.81 -21.25 -3.41
CA LEU A 206 5.50 -21.90 -3.49
C LEU A 206 5.06 -22.03 -4.96
N PRO A 207 4.24 -23.02 -5.31
CA PRO A 207 3.65 -23.11 -6.65
C PRO A 207 2.54 -22.07 -6.86
N HIS A 208 1.89 -21.62 -5.79
CA HIS A 208 0.80 -20.65 -5.80
C HIS A 208 0.98 -19.61 -4.69
N PRO A 209 0.20 -18.51 -4.68
CA PRO A 209 0.19 -17.57 -3.57
C PRO A 209 -0.08 -18.25 -2.23
N VAL A 210 0.53 -17.74 -1.15
CA VAL A 210 0.28 -18.25 0.21
C VAL A 210 -1.19 -18.09 0.59
N HIS A 211 -1.75 -19.08 1.27
CA HIS A 211 -3.11 -19.03 1.78
C HIS A 211 -3.26 -17.87 2.80
N PRO A 212 -4.29 -17.00 2.70
CA PRO A 212 -4.43 -15.85 3.60
C PRO A 212 -4.44 -16.16 5.10
N LEU A 213 -5.00 -17.30 5.52
CA LEU A 213 -4.99 -17.75 6.93
C LEU A 213 -3.59 -17.89 7.54
N GLU A 214 -2.54 -18.02 6.74
CA GLU A 214 -1.15 -18.13 7.22
C GLU A 214 -0.50 -16.75 7.44
N ARG A 215 -1.13 -15.67 6.97
CA ARG A 215 -0.55 -14.32 6.95
C ARG A 215 -1.40 -13.22 7.56
N PHE A 216 -2.70 -13.46 7.78
CA PHE A 216 -3.61 -12.46 8.31
C PHE A 216 -4.34 -12.98 9.55
N SER A 217 -4.45 -12.10 10.53
CA SER A 217 -5.28 -12.23 11.73
C SER A 217 -6.02 -10.90 11.95
N ALA A 218 -6.99 -10.87 12.86
CA ALA A 218 -7.63 -9.61 13.22
C ALA A 218 -6.61 -8.64 13.86
N GLU A 219 -5.69 -9.15 14.69
CA GLU A 219 -4.59 -8.36 15.27
C GLU A 219 -3.66 -7.78 14.19
N GLY A 220 -3.34 -8.55 13.14
CA GLY A 220 -2.51 -8.08 12.03
C GLY A 220 -3.16 -7.00 11.16
N LEU A 221 -4.47 -6.78 11.33
CA LEU A 221 -5.26 -5.75 10.64
C LEU A 221 -5.93 -4.80 11.65
N GLU A 222 -5.32 -4.57 12.80
CA GLU A 222 -5.90 -3.75 13.88
C GLU A 222 -6.29 -2.33 13.42
N GLU A 223 -5.53 -1.75 12.49
CA GLU A 223 -5.81 -0.42 11.89
C GLU A 223 -7.11 -0.39 11.06
N PHE A 224 -7.66 -1.55 10.69
CA PHE A 224 -8.93 -1.69 9.97
C PHE A 224 -10.10 -2.07 10.87
N ILE A 225 -9.90 -2.19 12.19
CA ILE A 225 -11.00 -2.42 13.14
C ILE A 225 -12.00 -1.28 13.02
N GLY A 226 -13.28 -1.61 12.89
CA GLY A 226 -14.36 -0.67 12.58
C GLY A 226 -14.76 -0.69 11.10
N TRP A 227 -13.79 -0.81 10.19
CA TRP A 227 -14.07 -1.13 8.79
C TRP A 227 -14.37 -2.61 8.59
N TYR A 228 -13.44 -3.50 8.94
CA TYR A 228 -13.67 -4.94 9.07
C TYR A 228 -12.44 -5.62 9.72
N PRO A 229 -12.60 -6.43 10.79
CA PRO A 229 -13.86 -6.76 11.46
C PRO A 229 -14.53 -5.52 12.07
N LEU A 230 -15.85 -5.61 12.26
CA LEU A 230 -16.57 -4.54 12.95
C LEU A 230 -15.95 -4.34 14.33
N ALA A 231 -15.87 -3.10 14.79
CA ALA A 231 -15.57 -2.85 16.18
C ALA A 231 -16.59 -3.64 17.03
N PRO A 232 -16.19 -4.20 18.18
CA PRO A 232 -17.03 -5.08 18.98
C PRO A 232 -18.44 -4.51 19.29
N ASN A 233 -18.64 -3.20 19.16
CA ASN A 233 -19.96 -2.59 19.20
C ASN A 233 -20.07 -1.48 18.14
N GLU A 234 -21.21 -1.38 17.48
CA GLU A 234 -21.69 -0.11 16.91
C GLU A 234 -21.96 0.81 18.12
N TRP A 235 -20.96 1.57 18.55
CA TRP A 235 -21.03 2.36 19.78
C TRP A 235 -21.77 3.66 19.52
N SER A 236 -23.04 3.71 19.92
CA SER A 236 -23.64 4.99 20.31
C SER A 236 -23.11 5.38 21.69
N GLU A 237 -22.92 6.68 21.93
CA GLU A 237 -22.35 7.29 23.15
C GLU A 237 -23.04 6.88 24.48
N GLU A 238 -24.17 6.16 24.44
CA GLU A 238 -25.02 5.89 25.60
C GLU A 238 -24.64 4.66 26.45
N ARG A 239 -23.58 3.89 26.15
CA ARG A 239 -23.35 2.60 26.85
C ARG A 239 -21.95 2.38 27.42
N GLN A 240 -21.59 3.10 28.47
CA GLN A 240 -20.51 2.68 29.39
C GLN A 240 -20.84 1.43 30.26
N GLU A 241 -22.03 0.84 30.11
CA GLU A 241 -22.46 -0.38 30.84
C GLU A 241 -22.89 -1.52 29.89
N TYR A 242 -22.12 -1.82 28.85
CA TYR A 242 -22.44 -2.98 28.00
C TYR A 242 -22.11 -4.31 28.70
N SER A 243 -23.14 -5.14 28.88
CA SER A 243 -23.10 -6.49 29.47
C SER A 243 -23.41 -7.60 28.44
N GLY A 244 -23.32 -7.29 27.14
CA GLY A 244 -23.57 -8.27 26.09
C GLY A 244 -22.38 -9.20 25.83
N PRO A 245 -22.55 -10.16 24.89
CA PRO A 245 -21.56 -11.20 24.65
C PRO A 245 -20.26 -10.60 24.10
N ILE A 246 -19.13 -11.12 24.60
CA ILE A 246 -17.79 -10.81 24.09
C ILE A 246 -17.75 -11.24 22.63
N VAL A 247 -17.57 -10.29 21.70
CA VAL A 247 -17.39 -10.57 20.28
C VAL A 247 -15.99 -11.14 20.07
N ASP A 248 -15.91 -12.38 19.57
CA ASP A 248 -14.65 -13.03 19.22
C ASP A 248 -14.23 -12.57 17.81
N ASN A 249 -13.65 -11.37 17.72
CA ASN A 249 -13.22 -10.78 16.46
C ASN A 249 -12.25 -11.68 15.69
N GLU A 250 -11.35 -12.39 16.39
CA GLU A 250 -10.39 -13.29 15.75
C GLU A 250 -11.08 -14.54 15.19
N GLY A 251 -12.00 -15.13 15.96
CA GLY A 251 -12.80 -16.27 15.52
C GLY A 251 -13.69 -15.94 14.32
N GLU A 252 -14.37 -14.78 14.35
CA GLU A 252 -15.19 -14.31 13.24
C GLU A 252 -14.36 -14.01 11.99
N PHE A 253 -13.22 -13.33 12.15
CA PHE A 253 -12.31 -13.03 11.06
C PHE A 253 -11.70 -14.29 10.44
N THR A 254 -11.28 -15.25 11.27
CA THR A 254 -10.78 -16.56 10.84
C THR A 254 -11.86 -17.31 10.05
N GLN A 255 -13.09 -17.36 10.56
CA GLN A 255 -14.19 -18.05 9.89
C GLN A 255 -14.55 -17.36 8.57
N TRP A 256 -14.49 -16.03 8.50
CA TRP A 256 -14.64 -15.29 7.26
C TRP A 256 -13.54 -15.61 6.25
N LEU A 257 -12.27 -15.66 6.67
CA LEU A 257 -11.17 -16.06 5.78
C LEU A 257 -11.39 -17.48 5.23
N ILE A 258 -11.86 -18.42 6.04
CA ILE A 258 -12.21 -19.78 5.59
C ILE A 258 -13.34 -19.74 4.56
N ASN A 259 -14.39 -18.97 4.83
CA ASN A 259 -15.54 -18.85 3.93
C ASN A 259 -15.17 -18.18 2.60
N GLU A 260 -14.25 -17.22 2.62
CA GLU A 260 -13.86 -16.48 1.43
C GLU A 260 -12.77 -17.17 0.61
N PHE A 261 -11.75 -17.73 1.27
CA PHE A 261 -10.56 -18.26 0.62
C PHE A 261 -10.50 -19.78 0.62
N GLY A 262 -11.38 -20.46 1.35
CA GLY A 262 -11.39 -21.91 1.53
C GLY A 262 -10.70 -22.33 2.84
N PRO A 263 -10.80 -23.63 3.21
CA PRO A 263 -10.05 -24.17 4.33
C PRO A 263 -8.55 -24.08 4.05
N LEU A 264 -7.74 -24.04 5.12
CA LEU A 264 -6.27 -24.08 5.02
C LEU A 264 -5.80 -25.41 4.40
N ALA A 265 -5.70 -25.44 3.08
CA ALA A 265 -5.35 -26.61 2.28
C ALA A 265 -4.61 -26.19 1.01
N GLU A 266 -3.76 -27.09 0.51
CA GLU A 266 -3.07 -26.90 -0.77
C GLU A 266 -4.04 -27.07 -1.95
N GLY A 267 -3.94 -26.20 -2.94
CA GLY A 267 -4.64 -26.34 -4.21
C GLY A 267 -5.77 -25.34 -4.41
N GLN A 268 -6.80 -25.76 -5.14
CA GLN A 268 -7.87 -24.89 -5.59
C GLN A 268 -8.98 -24.76 -4.54
N ASN A 269 -9.42 -23.54 -4.26
CA ASN A 269 -10.56 -23.27 -3.39
C ASN A 269 -11.90 -23.37 -4.15
N HIS A 270 -13.01 -23.19 -3.43
CA HIS A 270 -14.37 -23.25 -3.98
C HIS A 270 -14.70 -22.13 -4.99
N LYS A 271 -13.88 -21.07 -5.06
CA LYS A 271 -13.98 -19.96 -6.04
C LYS A 271 -13.03 -20.14 -7.22
N GLY A 272 -12.32 -21.27 -7.30
CA GLY A 272 -11.42 -21.60 -8.40
C GLY A 272 -10.03 -20.98 -8.29
N GLU A 273 -9.70 -20.31 -7.19
CA GLU A 273 -8.39 -19.69 -6.93
C GLU A 273 -7.44 -20.72 -6.31
N TYR A 274 -6.16 -20.69 -6.68
CA TYR A 274 -5.16 -21.61 -6.15
C TYR A 274 -4.32 -20.96 -5.06
N TYR A 275 -4.15 -21.68 -3.95
CA TYR A 275 -3.31 -21.27 -2.84
C TYR A 275 -2.36 -22.38 -2.41
N SER A 276 -1.25 -21.96 -1.82
CA SER A 276 -0.30 -22.84 -1.17
C SER A 276 -0.23 -22.62 0.33
N THR A 277 0.06 -23.68 1.07
CA THR A 277 0.24 -23.64 2.53
C THR A 277 1.71 -23.63 2.92
N PHE A 278 2.04 -23.31 4.17
CA PHE A 278 3.43 -23.45 4.64
C PHE A 278 3.90 -24.91 4.70
N ALA A 279 2.99 -25.88 4.78
CA ALA A 279 3.35 -27.30 4.66
C ALA A 279 4.03 -27.62 3.31
N THR A 280 3.67 -26.92 2.24
CA THR A 280 4.32 -27.08 0.93
C THR A 280 5.78 -26.63 0.94
N LEU A 281 6.14 -25.65 1.79
CA LEU A 281 7.54 -25.30 1.99
C LEU A 281 8.32 -26.45 2.63
N ASP A 282 7.71 -27.18 3.56
CA ASP A 282 8.32 -28.34 4.23
C ASP A 282 8.54 -29.50 3.26
N GLU A 283 7.55 -29.75 2.39
CA GLU A 283 7.71 -30.72 1.31
C GLU A 283 8.88 -30.34 0.40
N ILE A 284 8.97 -29.07 0.00
CA ILE A 284 10.08 -28.59 -0.82
C ILE A 284 11.41 -28.72 -0.08
N GLU A 285 11.45 -28.47 1.23
CA GLU A 285 12.64 -28.66 2.06
C GLU A 285 13.06 -30.14 2.17
N SER A 286 12.11 -31.05 2.15
CA SER A 286 12.36 -32.49 2.28
C SER A 286 12.89 -33.14 0.99
N ARG A 287 12.66 -32.55 -0.20
CA ARG A 287 13.05 -33.12 -1.50
C ARG A 287 14.55 -33.37 -1.58
N PRO A 288 15.05 -34.49 -2.11
CA PRO A 288 16.49 -34.73 -2.20
C PRO A 288 17.20 -33.62 -2.98
N ASP A 289 18.43 -33.29 -2.57
CA ASP A 289 19.32 -32.27 -3.15
C ASP A 289 19.82 -32.72 -4.54
N THR A 290 18.90 -32.81 -5.49
CA THR A 290 19.13 -33.39 -6.82
C THR A 290 19.83 -32.42 -7.75
N ASP A 291 19.62 -31.12 -7.57
CA ASP A 291 20.24 -30.06 -8.36
C ASP A 291 20.73 -28.88 -7.50
N LYS A 292 21.33 -27.89 -8.17
CA LYS A 292 21.87 -26.69 -7.53
C LYS A 292 20.76 -25.75 -7.04
N GLU A 293 19.65 -25.66 -7.77
CA GLU A 293 18.52 -24.79 -7.46
C GLU A 293 17.81 -25.26 -6.19
N SER A 294 17.52 -26.56 -6.08
CA SER A 294 16.94 -27.19 -4.89
C SER A 294 17.81 -26.94 -3.65
N ARG A 295 19.14 -27.03 -3.75
CA ARG A 295 20.07 -26.75 -2.65
C ARG A 295 20.08 -25.28 -2.21
N GLU A 296 20.06 -24.35 -3.16
CA GLU A 296 19.97 -22.92 -2.85
C GLU A 296 18.64 -22.60 -2.17
N LEU A 297 17.56 -23.17 -2.69
CA LEU A 297 16.20 -22.99 -2.23
C LEU A 297 15.98 -23.47 -0.79
N LYS A 298 16.51 -24.64 -0.42
CA LYS A 298 16.47 -25.13 0.97
C LYS A 298 17.25 -24.26 1.94
N ARG A 299 18.41 -23.75 1.52
CA ARG A 299 19.23 -22.87 2.36
C ARG A 299 18.51 -21.56 2.65
N SER A 300 17.80 -21.01 1.66
CA SER A 300 16.93 -19.84 1.85
C SER A 300 15.81 -20.12 2.85
N LEU A 301 15.17 -21.30 2.75
CA LEU A 301 14.06 -21.68 3.62
C LEU A 301 14.46 -21.84 5.10
N LEU A 302 15.53 -22.60 5.37
CA LEU A 302 15.99 -22.90 6.73
C LEU A 302 16.34 -21.62 7.51
N LYS A 303 16.91 -20.62 6.83
CA LYS A 303 17.29 -19.34 7.45
C LYS A 303 16.12 -18.41 7.67
N TRP A 304 15.16 -18.41 6.76
CA TRP A 304 13.91 -17.70 6.97
C TRP A 304 13.20 -18.23 8.23
N ARG A 305 13.11 -19.56 8.42
CA ARG A 305 12.56 -20.16 9.65
C ARG A 305 13.30 -19.68 10.91
N MET A 306 14.63 -19.67 10.88
CA MET A 306 15.41 -19.14 12.00
C MET A 306 15.12 -17.65 12.28
N ARG A 307 14.85 -16.85 11.24
CA ARG A 307 14.48 -15.45 11.42
C ARG A 307 13.09 -15.30 12.03
N GLU A 308 12.06 -15.96 11.53
CA GLU A 308 10.71 -15.82 12.10
C GLU A 308 10.69 -16.19 13.59
N THR A 309 11.38 -17.26 13.99
CA THR A 309 11.51 -17.62 15.41
C THR A 309 12.26 -16.58 16.26
N THR A 310 13.10 -15.74 15.65
CA THR A 310 13.88 -14.69 16.33
C THR A 310 13.16 -13.33 16.31
N THR A 311 12.51 -12.96 15.20
CA THR A 311 11.84 -11.67 14.99
C THR A 311 10.40 -11.63 15.49
N GLY A 312 9.76 -12.78 15.75
CA GLY A 312 8.45 -12.85 16.42
C GLY A 312 8.41 -12.19 17.81
N ARG A 313 9.55 -11.73 18.34
CA ARG A 313 9.66 -10.93 19.57
C ARG A 313 9.78 -9.41 19.40
N MET A 314 9.96 -8.86 18.18
CA MET A 314 10.48 -7.49 18.01
C MET A 314 9.56 -6.45 17.34
N ASN A 315 8.43 -6.80 16.73
CA ASN A 315 7.63 -5.83 15.97
C ASN A 315 6.51 -5.19 16.82
N ARG A 316 6.87 -4.14 17.59
CA ARG A 316 5.95 -3.13 18.17
C ARG A 316 6.59 -1.75 18.20
N ARG A 317 6.96 -1.19 17.04
CA ARG A 317 7.36 0.22 16.95
C ARG A 317 6.68 0.89 15.77
N LYS A 318 5.72 1.78 16.08
CA LYS A 318 5.09 2.72 15.14
C LYS A 318 6.20 3.57 14.48
N SER A 319 6.13 3.74 13.16
CA SER A 319 7.04 4.60 12.38
C SER A 319 6.26 5.80 11.84
N PRO A 320 6.92 6.97 11.65
CA PRO A 320 6.27 8.20 11.20
C PRO A 320 5.87 8.12 9.72
N ALA A 321 4.69 8.65 9.41
CA ALA A 321 4.15 8.78 8.06
C ALA A 321 5.03 9.67 7.17
N VAL A 322 5.16 9.32 5.89
CA VAL A 322 5.81 10.14 4.86
C VAL A 322 4.71 10.82 4.04
N CYS A 323 4.67 12.16 4.04
CA CYS A 323 3.75 12.92 3.19
C CYS A 323 4.14 12.80 1.70
N LEU A 324 3.17 12.42 0.86
CA LEU A 324 3.28 12.51 -0.60
C LEU A 324 2.63 13.81 -1.07
N GLU A 325 3.38 14.64 -1.78
CA GLU A 325 2.88 15.86 -2.41
C GLU A 325 2.45 15.53 -3.86
N PHE A 326 1.19 15.78 -4.20
CA PHE A 326 0.65 15.57 -5.55
C PHE A 326 0.67 16.89 -6.33
N LYS A 327 1.17 16.88 -7.57
CA LYS A 327 1.17 18.04 -8.45
C LYS A 327 0.41 17.76 -9.75
N TRP A 328 -0.45 18.68 -10.15
CA TRP A 328 -1.27 18.57 -11.37
C TRP A 328 -0.52 19.13 -12.59
N ILE A 329 -0.50 18.38 -13.68
CA ILE A 329 0.17 18.77 -14.93
C ILE A 329 -0.82 18.62 -16.10
N ASN A 330 -0.90 19.61 -16.99
CA ASN A 330 -1.77 19.58 -18.17
C ASN A 330 -1.14 18.82 -19.36
N GLU A 331 -1.90 18.73 -20.45
CA GLU A 331 -1.47 18.12 -21.71
C GLU A 331 -0.21 18.77 -22.34
N SER A 332 0.12 20.02 -22.00
CA SER A 332 1.32 20.71 -22.48
C SER A 332 2.56 20.49 -21.59
N GLY A 333 2.41 19.76 -20.48
CA GLY A 333 3.47 19.53 -19.50
C GLY A 333 3.66 20.68 -18.50
N GLU A 334 2.69 21.59 -18.39
CA GLU A 334 2.72 22.74 -17.49
C GLU A 334 1.93 22.44 -16.20
N LEU A 335 2.48 22.85 -15.05
CA LEU A 335 1.84 22.76 -13.74
C LEU A 335 0.57 23.62 -13.73
N ILE A 336 -0.56 23.05 -13.30
CA ILE A 336 -1.88 23.73 -13.34
C ILE A 336 -2.35 24.22 -11.96
N GLY A 337 -1.56 24.03 -10.90
CA GLY A 337 -1.90 24.54 -9.56
C GLY A 337 -1.10 23.84 -8.47
N GLU A 338 -0.77 24.60 -7.42
CA GLU A 338 -0.49 24.14 -6.06
C GLU A 338 -1.74 24.52 -5.25
N ASP A 339 -2.22 23.64 -4.35
CA ASP A 339 -3.33 23.98 -3.46
C ASP A 339 -2.83 25.01 -2.44
N ASP A 340 -2.81 26.29 -2.84
CA ASP A 340 -2.55 27.45 -1.99
C ASP A 340 -3.85 27.90 -1.31
N GLU A 341 -4.42 27.06 -0.44
CA GLU A 341 -5.43 27.51 0.54
C GLU A 341 -5.09 26.97 1.93
N TRP A 342 -4.08 27.60 2.54
CA TRP A 342 -4.08 27.83 3.98
C TRP A 342 -4.12 29.34 4.18
N GLU A 343 -5.34 29.89 4.20
CA GLU A 343 -5.56 31.26 4.61
C GLU A 343 -5.19 31.41 6.09
N ASP A 344 -4.16 32.22 6.28
CA ASP A 344 -3.84 33.08 7.42
C ASP A 344 -5.05 33.43 8.30
N MET A 345 -5.24 32.68 9.39
CA MET A 345 -6.09 33.11 10.52
C MET A 345 -5.19 33.81 11.53
N GLY A 346 -5.03 35.11 11.33
CA GLY A 346 -4.34 36.01 12.23
C GLY A 346 -4.98 36.11 13.63
N GLU A 347 -4.05 36.21 14.58
CA GLU A 347 -4.10 36.80 15.93
C GLU A 347 -5.37 37.57 16.36
N ASP A 348 -5.93 37.20 17.52
CA ASP A 348 -6.00 38.05 18.73
C ASP A 348 -6.88 37.39 19.80
N GLY A 349 -6.36 37.18 21.01
CA GLY A 349 -7.18 36.66 22.12
C GLY A 349 -6.39 36.25 23.36
N ASP A 350 -6.01 37.26 24.15
CA ASP A 350 -5.37 37.15 25.47
C ASP A 350 -6.08 36.16 26.43
N GLY A 351 -5.32 35.32 27.14
CA GLY A 351 -5.90 34.47 28.18
C GLY A 351 -4.93 33.52 28.86
N HIS A 352 -4.24 34.03 29.89
CA HIS A 352 -3.49 33.34 30.94
C HIS A 352 -3.73 31.82 31.16
N GLY A 353 -2.62 31.08 31.34
CA GLY A 353 -2.59 30.03 32.36
C GLY A 353 -1.60 28.88 32.15
N GLY A 354 -0.46 28.93 32.84
CA GLY A 354 0.04 27.76 33.59
C GLY A 354 1.27 27.02 33.04
N ASP A 355 2.43 27.37 33.60
CA ASP A 355 3.72 26.70 33.57
C ASP A 355 3.69 25.17 33.75
N VAL A 356 4.60 24.43 33.07
CA VAL A 356 5.47 23.42 33.70
C VAL A 356 6.80 23.34 32.94
N TRP A 357 7.88 23.30 33.74
CA TRP A 357 9.30 23.47 33.43
C TRP A 357 9.96 22.23 32.81
N ILE A 358 10.96 22.45 31.95
CA ILE A 358 12.07 21.52 31.74
C ILE A 358 13.35 22.31 32.04
N GLU A 359 14.03 21.94 33.13
CA GLU A 359 15.35 22.46 33.51
C GLU A 359 16.42 21.88 32.58
N GLU A 360 17.20 22.77 31.96
CA GLU A 360 18.53 22.49 31.41
C GLU A 360 19.56 22.69 32.53
N ASP A 361 20.38 21.69 32.80
CA ASP A 361 21.70 21.86 33.43
C ASP A 361 22.65 20.81 32.82
N ASP A 362 23.53 21.26 31.92
CA ASP A 362 24.97 21.37 32.19
C ASP A 362 25.79 21.47 30.89
N ILE A 363 26.52 22.58 30.79
CA ILE A 363 27.52 22.94 29.78
C ILE A 363 28.92 22.82 30.43
N TYR A 364 29.84 22.06 29.78
CA TYR A 364 31.34 22.19 29.68
C TYR A 364 32.18 22.45 30.97
N ASP A 365 33.44 22.08 31.18
CA ASP A 365 34.63 21.48 30.51
C ASP A 365 35.66 21.24 31.69
N PRO A 366 36.88 20.63 31.55
CA PRO A 366 37.79 20.54 30.40
C PRO A 366 38.16 19.13 29.90
#